data_AF-A0A952PCP0-F1
#
_entry.id   AF-A0A952PCP0-F1
#
_cell.length_a   1.000
_cell.length_b   1.000
_cell.length_c   1.000
_cell.angle_alpha   90.00
_cell.angle_beta   90.00
_cell.angle_gamma   90.00
#
_symmetry.space_group_name_H-M   'P 1'
#
loop_
_entity.id
_entity.type
_entity.pdbx_description
1 polymer ?
#
loop_
_entity_poly.entity_id
_entity_poly.type
_entity_poly.pdbx_seq_one_letter_code
_entity_poly.pdbx_strand_id
1 'polypeptide(L)'
;MAKAKKSTQPANQPKAMGRFRYLILTASVVTYLLIIIGGIVRVTGSGLGCPDWPTCFGSWIPPMRMDAIIEYTHRLVAAITSPLILVSFLVAWWRYRDQGLISRPLLIALVLLVVQALLGGLVVVLETPPNLVAVHLGVALVILALLITSTVAAFHLYEHGKLPERLHFRGRFSRAAIGALAGIFVVLVSGALVAMTNATYACSGWPLCNGELIPSHTLGWVHMGHRFVVALMSVHLLMLLRRAWRTQRSQRGILIAATLTVVLYFSQALVGAMKVSTQFPIPLLGLHVASAAAVWAAAVVLWALVGFAARDPQDEEREAAEPLDKRQFLQDLFSLTKPIIVALLLVTTYGGMVMGARALPSLTLTFWTLLGGALAAGGSGAINQYIDRETDQRMSRTSRRPIAAGRLTPAEGLAFGLSLLVLAFFLLANFVNLLAAVLALAGMVYYVVLYSMWLKHATVQNIVIGGGAGAIPPMVGWAAVTGSLSWTPLFLFLIIFLWTPPHFWALALIKQNDYARAGVPMLPVVRGEAETRKQIWWYTLALVALTLALTPLGLAGNLYLISAAVLGAILVWAAWQVLRGEGNKISWRMYRYSSMYLALLFLALALDALL
;
A
#
# COMPACT_ATOMS: atom_id res chain seq x y z
N MET A 1 15.76 -64.55 1.50
CA MET A 1 15.14 -63.54 2.39
C MET A 1 15.90 -62.23 2.27
N ALA A 2 15.39 -61.25 1.52
CA ALA A 2 15.88 -59.87 1.54
C ALA A 2 14.70 -58.94 1.22
N LYS A 3 14.09 -58.38 2.26
CA LYS A 3 12.99 -57.41 2.14
C LYS A 3 13.58 -56.09 1.65
N ALA A 4 13.20 -55.67 0.45
CA ALA A 4 13.45 -54.33 -0.06
C ALA A 4 12.78 -53.30 0.86
N LYS A 5 13.61 -52.43 1.46
CA LYS A 5 13.19 -51.31 2.30
C LYS A 5 12.52 -50.27 1.40
N LYS A 6 11.18 -50.24 1.38
CA LYS A 6 10.41 -49.14 0.77
C LYS A 6 10.85 -47.82 1.43
N SER A 7 11.47 -46.94 0.65
CA SER A 7 11.74 -45.56 1.06
C SER A 7 10.39 -44.86 1.25
N THR A 8 10.04 -44.57 2.50
CA THR A 8 8.90 -43.71 2.85
C THR A 8 9.31 -42.26 2.64
N GLN A 9 9.16 -41.75 1.42
CA GLN A 9 9.07 -40.30 1.23
C GLN A 9 7.73 -39.82 1.81
N PRO A 10 7.71 -38.86 2.76
CA PRO A 10 6.46 -38.40 3.35
C PRO A 10 5.75 -37.45 2.38
N ALA A 11 4.76 -37.98 1.65
CA ALA A 11 3.92 -37.25 0.68
C ALA A 11 3.07 -36.09 1.28
N ASN A 12 3.25 -35.72 2.56
CA ASN A 12 2.44 -34.73 3.28
C ASN A 12 3.22 -33.50 3.81
N GLN A 13 4.55 -33.46 3.73
CA GLN A 13 5.33 -32.33 4.23
C GLN A 13 5.10 -30.97 3.51
N PRO A 14 5.00 -30.90 2.16
CA PRO A 14 4.83 -29.61 1.48
C PRO A 14 3.45 -28.97 1.73
N LYS A 15 2.39 -29.78 1.88
CA LYS A 15 1.03 -29.27 2.15
C LYS A 15 0.89 -28.68 3.56
N ALA A 16 1.49 -29.32 4.57
CA ALA A 16 1.41 -28.88 5.96
C ALA A 16 2.14 -27.53 6.19
N MET A 17 3.33 -27.36 5.63
CA MET A 17 4.07 -26.10 5.68
C MET A 17 3.33 -25.00 4.90
N GLY A 18 2.64 -25.38 3.83
CA GLY A 18 1.84 -24.48 3.00
C GLY A 18 0.82 -23.65 3.77
N ARG A 19 0.12 -24.24 4.76
CA ARG A 19 -0.85 -23.52 5.62
C ARG A 19 -0.16 -22.81 6.81
N PHE A 20 0.84 -23.46 7.40
CA PHE A 20 1.51 -22.96 8.59
C PHE A 20 2.22 -21.61 8.37
N ARG A 21 2.89 -21.42 7.23
CA ARG A 21 3.52 -20.13 6.89
C ARG A 21 2.53 -18.96 6.87
N TYR A 22 1.28 -19.20 6.46
CA TYR A 22 0.25 -18.16 6.45
C TYR A 22 -0.29 -17.88 7.85
N LEU A 23 -0.35 -18.88 8.74
CA LEU A 23 -0.68 -18.66 10.14
C LEU A 23 0.31 -17.70 10.81
N ILE A 24 1.61 -17.92 10.66
CA ILE A 24 2.64 -17.03 11.24
C ILE A 24 2.62 -15.65 10.58
N LEU A 25 2.38 -15.59 9.26
CA LEU A 25 2.20 -14.32 8.56
C LEU A 25 1.01 -13.54 9.12
N THR A 26 -0.14 -14.20 9.31
CA THR A 26 -1.33 -13.60 9.94
C THR A 26 -1.01 -13.12 11.35
N ALA A 27 -0.33 -13.93 12.17
CA ALA A 27 0.12 -13.50 13.50
C ALA A 27 1.00 -12.25 13.43
N SER A 28 1.94 -12.18 12.49
CA SER A 28 2.81 -11.01 12.28
C SER A 28 2.03 -9.77 11.87
N VAL A 29 1.11 -9.89 10.90
CA VAL A 29 0.28 -8.79 10.41
C VAL A 29 -0.65 -8.27 11.50
N VAL A 30 -1.34 -9.16 12.21
CA VAL A 30 -2.26 -8.78 13.30
C VAL A 30 -1.48 -8.15 14.47
N THR A 31 -0.28 -8.65 14.79
CA THR A 31 0.60 -8.01 15.79
C THR A 31 1.03 -6.61 15.37
N TYR A 32 1.36 -6.39 14.10
CA TYR A 32 1.65 -5.05 13.57
C TYR A 32 0.44 -4.12 13.68
N LEU A 33 -0.76 -4.59 13.32
CA LEU A 33 -2.00 -3.83 13.48
C LEU A 33 -2.29 -3.51 14.96
N LEU A 34 -2.04 -4.46 15.87
CA LEU A 34 -2.14 -4.23 17.31
C LEU A 34 -1.24 -3.08 17.77
N ILE A 35 0.02 -3.04 17.32
CA ILE A 35 0.95 -1.95 17.63
C ILE A 35 0.43 -0.61 17.11
N ILE A 36 -0.14 -0.56 15.90
CA ILE A 36 -0.75 0.67 15.36
C ILE A 36 -1.90 1.12 16.24
N ILE A 37 -2.82 0.22 16.59
CA ILE A 37 -3.98 0.55 17.43
C ILE A 37 -3.52 1.03 18.81
N GLY A 38 -2.50 0.40 19.41
CA GLY A 38 -1.91 0.88 20.67
C GLY A 38 -1.26 2.27 20.53
N GLY A 39 -0.67 2.57 19.38
CA GLY A 39 -0.21 3.91 19.02
C GLY A 39 -1.37 4.92 18.97
N ILE A 40 -2.52 4.54 18.38
CA ILE A 40 -3.74 5.35 18.33
C ILE A 40 -4.23 5.64 19.76
N VAL A 41 -4.39 4.61 20.61
CA VAL A 41 -4.79 4.74 22.02
C VAL A 41 -3.93 5.79 22.74
N ARG A 42 -2.61 5.75 22.51
CA ARG A 42 -1.68 6.71 23.12
C ARG A 42 -1.90 8.13 22.60
N VAL A 43 -1.96 8.35 21.28
CA VAL A 43 -2.01 9.71 20.72
C VAL A 43 -3.37 10.37 20.87
N THR A 44 -4.44 9.59 21.09
CA THR A 44 -5.78 10.11 21.40
C THR A 44 -6.01 10.29 22.90
N GLY A 45 -5.04 9.94 23.76
CA GLY A 45 -5.20 9.99 25.22
C GLY A 45 -6.22 8.97 25.76
N SER A 46 -6.55 7.94 24.99
CA SER A 46 -7.59 6.95 25.34
C SER A 46 -7.06 5.82 26.22
N GLY A 47 -5.84 5.89 26.73
CA GLY A 47 -5.23 4.82 27.53
C GLY A 47 -5.86 4.59 28.91
N LEU A 48 -6.78 5.47 29.33
CA LEU A 48 -7.60 5.37 30.55
C LEU A 48 -9.10 5.37 30.23
N GLY A 49 -9.47 5.05 28.98
CA GLY A 49 -10.85 4.90 28.56
C GLY A 49 -11.56 3.73 29.25
N CYS A 50 -10.81 2.75 29.77
CA CYS A 50 -11.30 1.62 30.56
C CYS A 50 -10.49 1.50 31.86
N PRO A 51 -11.09 1.76 33.04
CA PRO A 51 -10.37 1.87 34.31
C PRO A 51 -9.91 0.53 34.91
N ASP A 52 -10.54 -0.56 34.51
CA ASP A 52 -10.28 -1.93 34.96
C ASP A 52 -9.66 -2.77 33.83
N TRP A 53 -9.10 -3.93 34.17
CA TRP A 53 -8.58 -4.92 33.23
C TRP A 53 -8.86 -6.33 33.78
N PRO A 54 -9.29 -7.31 32.97
CA PRO A 54 -9.40 -7.29 31.49
C PRO A 54 -10.68 -6.66 30.93
N THR A 55 -11.72 -6.46 31.76
CA THR A 55 -13.01 -5.85 31.40
C THR A 55 -12.92 -4.32 31.27
N CYS A 56 -13.99 -3.68 30.79
CA CYS A 56 -14.13 -2.23 30.73
C CYS A 56 -15.40 -1.81 31.46
N PHE A 57 -15.25 -1.05 32.55
CA PHE A 57 -16.32 -0.74 33.52
C PHE A 57 -16.99 -2.00 34.07
N GLY A 58 -16.22 -3.06 34.35
CA GLY A 58 -16.74 -4.34 34.82
C GLY A 58 -17.54 -5.14 33.78
N SER A 59 -17.57 -4.68 32.52
CA SER A 59 -18.32 -5.27 31.40
C SER A 59 -17.41 -5.71 30.26
N TRP A 60 -17.84 -6.71 29.48
CA TRP A 60 -17.22 -7.13 28.22
C TRP A 60 -17.73 -6.34 27.01
N ILE A 61 -18.64 -5.39 27.21
CA ILE A 61 -19.09 -4.45 26.21
C ILE A 61 -18.76 -3.05 26.73
N PRO A 62 -17.89 -2.29 26.04
CA PRO A 62 -17.52 -0.95 26.49
C PRO A 62 -18.72 0.00 26.36
N PRO A 63 -18.79 1.06 27.16
CA PRO A 63 -19.77 2.12 26.95
C PRO A 63 -19.57 2.78 25.57
N MET A 64 -20.62 3.41 25.04
CA MET A 64 -20.60 4.14 23.75
C MET A 64 -19.85 5.49 23.85
N ARG A 65 -18.66 5.48 24.46
CA ARG A 65 -17.72 6.60 24.52
C ARG A 65 -16.52 6.29 23.64
N MET A 66 -16.07 7.26 22.86
CA MET A 66 -15.03 7.05 21.86
C MET A 66 -13.70 6.58 22.47
N ASP A 67 -13.30 7.13 23.60
CA ASP A 67 -12.09 6.74 24.34
C ASP A 67 -12.16 5.28 24.82
N ALA A 68 -13.28 4.87 25.41
CA ALA A 68 -13.51 3.48 25.83
C ALA A 68 -13.54 2.52 24.63
N ILE A 69 -14.17 2.91 23.51
CA ILE A 69 -14.21 2.10 22.29
C ILE A 69 -12.80 1.92 21.71
N ILE A 70 -11.98 2.98 21.65
CA ILE A 70 -10.60 2.91 21.14
C ILE A 70 -9.76 1.97 22.00
N GLU A 71 -9.80 2.13 23.33
CA GLU A 71 -9.03 1.29 24.24
C GLU A 71 -9.51 -0.17 24.22
N TYR A 72 -10.82 -0.38 24.25
CA TYR A 72 -11.39 -1.73 24.20
C TYR A 72 -11.10 -2.43 22.88
N THR A 73 -11.09 -1.69 21.76
CA THR A 73 -10.69 -2.24 20.44
C THR A 73 -9.25 -2.75 20.47
N HIS A 74 -8.33 -2.00 21.09
CA HIS A 74 -6.95 -2.47 21.31
C HIS A 74 -6.90 -3.78 22.09
N ARG A 75 -7.67 -3.89 23.18
CA ARG A 75 -7.76 -5.11 24.02
C ARG A 75 -8.33 -6.29 23.25
N LEU A 76 -9.38 -6.08 22.45
CA LEU A 76 -9.98 -7.11 21.61
C LEU A 76 -8.98 -7.65 20.57
N VAL A 77 -8.24 -6.76 19.91
CA VAL A 77 -7.22 -7.19 18.94
C VAL A 77 -6.05 -7.91 19.63
N ALA A 78 -5.67 -7.52 20.86
CA ALA A 78 -4.69 -8.25 21.66
C ALA A 78 -5.18 -9.67 22.02
N ALA A 79 -6.46 -9.82 22.36
CA ALA A 79 -7.10 -11.10 22.62
C ALA A 79 -7.16 -12.01 21.37
N ILE A 80 -7.21 -11.45 20.17
CA ILE A 80 -7.10 -12.19 18.89
C ILE A 80 -5.63 -12.55 18.58
N THR A 81 -4.70 -11.63 18.86
CA THR A 81 -3.27 -11.82 18.58
C THR A 81 -2.67 -12.95 19.41
N SER A 82 -3.05 -13.02 20.69
CA SER A 82 -2.51 -14.00 21.64
C SER A 82 -2.67 -15.47 21.20
N PRO A 83 -3.87 -15.96 20.83
CA PRO A 83 -4.03 -17.32 20.34
C PRO A 83 -3.30 -17.56 19.01
N LEU A 84 -3.18 -16.56 18.13
CA LEU A 84 -2.41 -16.72 16.88
C LEU A 84 -0.94 -17.03 17.17
N ILE A 85 -0.32 -16.34 18.13
CA ILE A 85 1.06 -16.59 18.55
C ILE A 85 1.17 -17.96 19.24
N LEU A 86 0.25 -18.28 20.15
CA LEU A 86 0.22 -19.57 20.84
C LEU A 86 0.09 -20.75 19.88
N VAL A 87 -0.89 -20.72 18.96
CA VAL A 87 -1.08 -21.79 17.98
C VAL A 87 0.12 -21.86 17.03
N SER A 88 0.70 -20.73 16.63
CA SER A 88 1.93 -20.72 15.83
C SER A 88 3.07 -21.47 16.53
N PHE A 89 3.26 -21.20 17.82
CA PHE A 89 4.25 -21.92 18.64
C PHE A 89 3.92 -23.40 18.78
N LEU A 90 2.69 -23.78 19.14
CA LEU A 90 2.32 -25.19 19.35
C LEU A 90 2.51 -26.02 18.06
N VAL A 91 2.12 -25.47 16.91
CA VAL A 91 2.36 -26.12 15.61
C VAL A 91 3.85 -26.23 15.31
N ALA A 92 4.64 -25.17 15.58
CA ALA A 92 6.09 -25.22 15.42
C ALA A 92 6.73 -26.27 16.33
N TRP A 93 6.30 -26.35 17.59
CA TRP A 93 6.83 -27.27 18.59
C TRP A 93 6.52 -28.73 18.26
N TRP A 94 5.33 -29.02 17.72
CA TRP A 94 4.95 -30.39 17.38
C TRP A 94 5.46 -30.84 16.01
N ARG A 95 5.57 -29.95 15.02
CA ARG A 95 5.88 -30.34 13.63
C ARG A 95 7.24 -29.87 13.12
N TYR A 96 7.79 -28.82 13.70
CA TYR A 96 8.99 -28.13 13.21
C TYR A 96 9.99 -27.87 14.35
N ARG A 97 10.01 -28.74 15.37
CA ARG A 97 10.84 -28.58 16.57
C ARG A 97 12.32 -28.41 16.23
N ASP A 98 12.79 -29.24 15.29
CA ASP A 98 14.18 -29.28 14.85
C ASP A 98 14.56 -28.06 13.97
N GLN A 99 13.57 -27.30 13.50
CA GLN A 99 13.78 -26.08 12.72
C GLN A 99 14.00 -24.89 13.67
N GLY A 100 15.22 -24.77 14.22
CA GLY A 100 15.55 -23.80 15.26
C GLY A 100 15.29 -22.32 14.89
N LEU A 101 15.36 -21.95 13.61
CA LEU A 101 15.06 -20.60 13.11
C LEU A 101 13.55 -20.30 13.02
N ILE A 102 12.69 -21.28 13.30
CA ILE A 102 11.23 -21.12 13.42
C ILE A 102 10.81 -21.35 14.87
N SER A 103 11.19 -22.48 15.45
CA SER A 103 10.69 -22.91 16.77
C SER A 103 11.20 -22.03 17.91
N ARG A 104 12.47 -21.63 17.90
CA ARG A 104 13.06 -20.81 18.99
C ARG A 104 12.52 -19.37 19.00
N PRO A 105 12.45 -18.63 17.89
CA PRO A 105 11.85 -17.28 17.93
C PRO A 105 10.38 -17.30 18.34
N LEU A 106 9.60 -18.31 17.94
CA LEU A 106 8.20 -18.46 18.38
C LEU A 106 8.08 -18.76 19.87
N LEU A 107 8.98 -19.58 20.43
CA LEU A 107 9.04 -19.79 21.89
C LEU A 107 9.34 -18.50 22.64
N ILE A 108 10.35 -17.75 22.19
CA ILE A 108 10.72 -16.47 22.80
C ILE A 108 9.55 -15.47 22.66
N ALA A 109 8.89 -15.41 21.51
CA ALA A 109 7.72 -14.56 21.29
C ALA A 109 6.56 -14.92 22.23
N LEU A 110 6.33 -16.21 22.50
CA LEU A 110 5.32 -16.65 23.45
C LEU A 110 5.65 -16.25 24.89
N VAL A 111 6.91 -16.37 25.32
CA VAL A 111 7.36 -15.91 26.64
C VAL A 111 7.19 -14.39 26.77
N LEU A 112 7.63 -13.65 25.75
CA LEU A 112 7.49 -12.19 25.72
C LEU A 112 6.03 -11.75 25.65
N LEU A 113 5.11 -12.53 25.06
CA LEU A 113 3.68 -12.23 25.08
C LEU A 113 3.11 -12.22 26.51
N VAL A 114 3.57 -13.12 27.38
CA VAL A 114 3.18 -13.11 28.81
C VAL A 114 3.68 -11.83 29.48
N VAL A 115 4.95 -11.48 29.25
CA VAL A 115 5.53 -10.22 29.75
C VAL A 115 4.75 -9.01 29.21
N GLN A 116 4.39 -9.01 27.94
CA GLN A 116 3.61 -7.96 27.29
C GLN A 116 2.23 -7.79 27.93
N ALA A 117 1.53 -8.88 28.24
CA ALA A 117 0.23 -8.83 28.89
C ALA A 117 0.32 -8.25 30.31
N LEU A 118 1.33 -8.65 31.08
CA LEU A 118 1.60 -8.11 32.43
C LEU A 118 1.95 -6.62 32.36
N LEU A 119 2.83 -6.22 31.45
CA LEU A 119 3.18 -4.81 31.23
C LEU A 119 1.95 -3.99 30.81
N GLY A 120 1.10 -4.53 29.94
CA GLY A 120 -0.14 -3.86 29.50
C GLY A 120 -1.12 -3.64 30.66
N GLY A 121 -1.31 -4.64 31.52
CA GLY A 121 -2.12 -4.49 32.74
C GLY A 121 -1.52 -3.44 33.70
N LEU A 122 -0.20 -3.45 33.88
CA LEU A 122 0.49 -2.48 34.73
C LEU A 122 0.39 -1.05 34.19
N VAL A 123 0.44 -0.87 32.87
CA VAL A 123 0.23 0.43 32.21
C VAL A 123 -1.14 1.01 32.53
N VAL A 124 -2.19 0.19 32.60
CA VAL A 124 -3.53 0.65 32.99
C VAL A 124 -3.60 0.96 34.48
N VAL A 125 -3.15 0.03 35.33
CA VAL A 125 -3.24 0.16 36.79
C VAL A 125 -2.41 1.33 37.35
N LEU A 126 -1.27 1.64 36.73
CA LEU A 126 -0.39 2.74 37.16
C LEU A 126 -0.65 4.05 36.41
N GLU A 127 -1.80 4.18 35.74
CA GLU A 127 -2.21 5.41 35.07
C GLU A 127 -1.25 5.88 33.95
N THR A 128 -0.82 4.94 33.11
CA THR A 128 -0.03 5.17 31.87
C THR A 128 1.35 5.86 32.04
N PRO A 129 2.24 5.35 32.92
CA PRO A 129 3.53 5.99 33.14
C PRO A 129 4.42 5.89 31.88
N PRO A 130 5.03 6.99 31.39
CA PRO A 130 5.65 7.05 30.06
C PRO A 130 6.76 6.01 29.82
N ASN A 131 7.55 5.71 30.85
CA ASN A 131 8.60 4.70 30.82
C ASN A 131 8.02 3.28 30.60
N LEU A 132 6.94 2.91 31.29
CA LEU A 132 6.32 1.59 31.08
C LEU A 132 5.66 1.49 29.71
N VAL A 133 5.01 2.57 29.23
CA VAL A 133 4.43 2.61 27.88
C VAL A 133 5.51 2.40 26.82
N ALA A 134 6.70 2.99 27.00
CA ALA A 134 7.81 2.80 26.08
C ALA A 134 8.42 1.39 26.14
N VAL A 135 8.58 0.81 27.33
CA VAL A 135 9.03 -0.59 27.49
C VAL A 135 8.01 -1.55 26.87
N HIS A 136 6.72 -1.33 27.10
CA HIS A 136 5.63 -2.10 26.50
C HIS A 136 5.66 -2.03 24.96
N LEU A 137 5.91 -0.87 24.36
CA LEU A 137 6.10 -0.75 22.92
C LEU A 137 7.38 -1.46 22.44
N GLY A 138 8.49 -1.34 23.17
CA GLY A 138 9.75 -2.01 22.85
C GLY A 138 9.62 -3.53 22.81
N VAL A 139 8.97 -4.13 23.81
CA VAL A 139 8.71 -5.57 23.87
C VAL A 139 7.79 -6.00 22.71
N ALA A 140 6.75 -5.22 22.38
CA ALA A 140 5.90 -5.49 21.21
C ALA A 140 6.69 -5.52 19.88
N LEU A 141 7.62 -4.57 19.70
CA LEU A 141 8.47 -4.53 18.50
C LEU A 141 9.42 -5.74 18.41
N VAL A 142 9.91 -6.24 19.54
CA VAL A 142 10.71 -7.48 19.59
C VAL A 142 9.85 -8.70 19.24
N ILE A 143 8.64 -8.82 19.81
CA ILE A 143 7.69 -9.88 19.45
C ILE A 143 7.43 -9.87 17.93
N LEU A 144 7.15 -8.71 17.37
CA LEU A 144 6.93 -8.55 15.92
C LEU A 144 8.17 -9.01 15.12
N ALA A 145 9.38 -8.65 15.55
CA ALA A 145 10.61 -9.07 14.88
C ALA A 145 10.81 -10.60 14.88
N LEU A 146 10.49 -11.27 15.99
CA LEU A 146 10.58 -12.72 16.13
C LEU A 146 9.55 -13.44 15.23
N LEU A 147 8.32 -12.91 15.16
CA LEU A 147 7.26 -13.43 14.28
C LEU A 147 7.62 -13.25 12.80
N ILE A 148 8.16 -12.08 12.42
CA ILE A 148 8.62 -11.82 11.04
C ILE A 148 9.76 -12.75 10.68
N THR A 149 10.75 -12.93 11.57
CA THR A 149 11.89 -13.83 11.31
C THR A 149 11.41 -15.26 11.08
N SER A 150 10.48 -15.75 11.91
CA SER A 150 9.86 -17.08 11.76
C SER A 150 9.03 -17.18 10.47
N THR A 151 8.35 -16.10 10.08
CA THR A 151 7.60 -16.02 8.83
C THR A 151 8.53 -16.17 7.63
N VAL A 152 9.60 -15.35 7.56
CA VAL A 152 10.59 -15.43 6.48
C VAL A 152 11.22 -16.83 6.43
N ALA A 153 11.56 -17.41 7.58
CA ALA A 153 12.08 -18.77 7.69
C ALA A 153 11.07 -19.81 7.14
N ALA A 154 9.79 -19.72 7.50
CA ALA A 154 8.76 -20.64 7.03
C ALA A 154 8.54 -20.56 5.51
N PHE A 155 8.55 -19.35 4.94
CA PHE A 155 8.48 -19.16 3.49
C PHE A 155 9.73 -19.69 2.79
N HIS A 156 10.92 -19.42 3.32
CA HIS A 156 12.17 -19.94 2.78
C HIS A 156 12.21 -21.46 2.78
N LEU A 157 11.82 -22.10 3.89
CA LEU A 157 11.72 -23.56 4.02
C LEU A 157 10.72 -24.15 3.02
N TYR A 158 9.58 -23.49 2.79
CA TYR A 158 8.62 -23.94 1.80
C TYR A 158 9.19 -23.90 0.38
N GLU A 159 9.89 -22.82 0.02
CA GLU A 159 10.42 -22.63 -1.34
C GLU A 159 11.64 -23.51 -1.64
N HIS A 160 12.54 -23.68 -0.67
CA HIS A 160 13.84 -24.33 -0.88
C HIS A 160 13.96 -25.72 -0.23
N GLY A 161 12.99 -26.13 0.59
CA GLY A 161 12.95 -27.44 1.24
C GLY A 161 13.91 -27.63 2.41
N LYS A 162 14.79 -26.65 2.69
CA LYS A 162 15.75 -26.69 3.80
C LYS A 162 15.97 -25.30 4.40
N LEU A 163 16.39 -25.26 5.67
CA LEU A 163 16.86 -24.05 6.34
C LEU A 163 18.35 -24.17 6.65
N PRO A 164 19.11 -23.07 6.63
CA PRO A 164 20.46 -23.06 7.17
C PRO A 164 20.41 -23.21 8.70
N GLU A 165 21.44 -23.78 9.31
CA GLU A 165 21.53 -23.89 10.78
C GLU A 165 21.58 -22.52 11.46
N ARG A 166 22.19 -21.53 10.80
CA ARG A 166 22.32 -20.15 11.24
C ARG A 166 22.26 -19.19 10.05
N LEU A 167 21.88 -17.94 10.31
CA LEU A 167 21.92 -16.88 9.31
C LEU A 167 23.38 -16.48 9.01
N HIS A 168 23.66 -16.16 7.75
CA HIS A 168 25.02 -15.82 7.29
C HIS A 168 25.05 -14.45 6.60
N PHE A 169 26.04 -13.63 6.94
CA PHE A 169 26.17 -12.25 6.43
C PHE A 169 27.58 -12.00 5.87
N ARG A 170 27.89 -12.59 4.72
CA ARG A 170 29.24 -12.59 4.12
C ARG A 170 29.55 -11.32 3.30
N GLY A 171 28.54 -10.76 2.63
CA GLY A 171 28.66 -9.63 1.71
C GLY A 171 28.87 -8.26 2.36
N ARG A 172 29.25 -7.27 1.54
CA ARG A 172 29.26 -5.86 1.96
C ARG A 172 27.84 -5.33 2.11
N PHE A 173 26.92 -5.80 1.26
CA PHE A 173 25.51 -5.45 1.36
C PHE A 173 24.89 -6.01 2.64
N SER A 174 25.17 -7.28 2.97
CA SER A 174 24.63 -7.91 4.18
C SER A 174 25.09 -7.26 5.48
N ARG A 175 26.36 -6.83 5.56
CA ARG A 175 26.85 -6.05 6.70
C ARG A 175 26.18 -4.68 6.80
N ALA A 176 25.93 -4.02 5.67
CA ALA A 176 25.18 -2.77 5.66
C ALA A 176 23.72 -2.97 6.11
N ALA A 177 23.09 -4.10 5.78
CA ALA A 177 21.75 -4.44 6.25
C ALA A 177 21.70 -4.66 7.78
N ILE A 178 22.71 -5.30 8.37
CA ILE A 178 22.85 -5.39 9.85
C ILE A 178 22.97 -4.00 10.46
N GLY A 179 23.87 -3.17 9.91
CA GLY A 179 24.03 -1.78 10.37
C GLY A 179 22.74 -0.98 10.25
N ALA A 180 21.92 -1.25 9.23
CA ALA A 180 20.62 -0.62 9.06
C ALA A 180 19.62 -1.06 10.14
N LEU A 181 19.52 -2.36 10.43
CA LEU A 181 18.66 -2.86 11.51
C LEU A 181 19.05 -2.26 12.87
N ALA A 182 20.35 -2.28 13.20
CA ALA A 182 20.86 -1.74 14.46
C ALA A 182 20.64 -0.22 14.56
N GLY A 183 20.96 0.54 13.50
CA GLY A 183 20.77 1.99 13.49
C GLY A 183 19.30 2.40 13.55
N ILE A 184 18.39 1.67 12.87
CA ILE A 184 16.94 1.89 12.98
C ILE A 184 16.47 1.61 14.41
N PHE A 185 16.98 0.58 15.09
CA PHE A 185 16.68 0.36 16.50
C PHE A 185 17.10 1.56 17.37
N VAL A 186 18.28 2.14 17.14
CA VAL A 186 18.73 3.37 17.82
C VAL A 186 17.82 4.56 17.51
N VAL A 187 17.34 4.70 16.27
CA VAL A 187 16.33 5.73 15.90
C VAL A 187 15.04 5.52 16.70
N LEU A 188 14.55 4.29 16.85
CA LEU A 188 13.34 3.98 17.62
C LEU A 188 13.53 4.30 19.10
N VAL A 189 14.65 3.92 19.70
CA VAL A 189 14.98 4.21 21.10
C VAL A 189 15.09 5.72 21.34
N SER A 190 15.78 6.46 20.46
CA SER A 190 15.88 7.92 20.58
C SER A 190 14.51 8.60 20.42
N GLY A 191 13.65 8.10 19.53
CA GLY A 191 12.28 8.58 19.40
C GLY A 191 11.41 8.29 20.63
N ALA A 192 11.57 7.10 21.22
CA ALA A 192 10.92 6.74 22.48
C ALA A 192 11.40 7.67 23.61
N LEU A 193 12.69 7.99 23.68
CA LEU A 193 13.25 8.91 24.67
C LEU A 193 12.60 10.30 24.59
N VAL A 194 12.48 10.87 23.38
CA VAL A 194 11.76 12.14 23.17
C VAL A 194 10.35 12.09 23.76
N ALA A 195 9.68 10.97 23.55
CA ALA A 195 8.31 10.75 23.99
C ALA A 195 8.19 10.54 25.51
N MET A 196 9.17 9.88 26.13
CA MET A 196 9.19 9.57 27.57
C MET A 196 9.57 10.78 28.43
N THR A 197 10.44 11.66 27.93
CA THR A 197 10.92 12.84 28.67
C THR A 197 10.05 14.07 28.44
N ASN A 198 8.88 13.93 27.80
CA ASN A 198 8.03 15.05 27.35
C ASN A 198 8.76 16.09 26.47
N ALA A 199 9.82 15.67 25.77
CA ALA A 199 10.59 16.56 24.88
C ALA A 199 9.91 16.79 23.52
N THR A 200 8.78 16.13 23.23
CA THR A 200 8.03 16.24 21.96
C THR A 200 7.78 17.68 21.53
N TYR A 201 7.44 18.57 22.48
CA TYR A 201 7.08 19.96 22.20
C TYR A 201 8.23 20.95 22.42
N ALA A 202 9.42 20.47 22.81
CA ALA A 202 10.56 21.34 23.14
C ALA A 202 11.08 22.13 21.93
N CYS A 203 10.92 21.60 20.72
CA CYS A 203 11.36 22.21 19.47
C CYS A 203 10.19 22.28 18.47
N SER A 204 9.56 23.44 18.33
CA SER A 204 8.44 23.68 17.40
C SER A 204 8.90 24.06 15.99
N GLY A 205 10.18 24.43 15.81
CA GLY A 205 10.80 24.69 14.51
C GLY A 205 11.29 23.42 13.79
N TRP A 206 11.42 23.51 12.45
CA TRP A 206 12.12 22.54 11.59
C TRP A 206 12.96 23.27 10.54
N PRO A 207 14.21 22.86 10.25
CA PRO A 207 14.95 21.73 10.84
C PRO A 207 15.60 22.05 12.19
N LEU A 208 15.70 23.32 12.55
CA LEU A 208 16.32 23.80 13.78
C LEU A 208 15.35 23.77 14.97
N CYS A 209 15.87 23.79 16.19
CA CYS A 209 15.05 23.92 17.40
C CYS A 209 14.75 25.40 17.66
N ASN A 210 13.54 25.85 17.31
CA ASN A 210 13.11 27.25 17.53
C ASN A 210 14.07 28.29 16.91
N GLY A 211 14.68 27.95 15.76
CA GLY A 211 15.65 28.81 15.06
C GLY A 211 17.12 28.54 15.43
N GLU A 212 17.39 27.73 16.45
CA GLU A 212 18.75 27.44 16.93
C GLU A 212 19.17 25.99 16.61
N LEU A 213 20.44 25.82 16.22
CA LEU A 213 21.03 24.48 16.05
C LEU A 213 21.40 23.85 17.40
N ILE A 214 21.79 24.69 18.36
CA ILE A 214 22.28 24.32 19.69
C ILE A 214 21.24 24.80 20.71
N PRO A 215 20.38 23.89 21.22
CA PRO A 215 19.35 24.28 22.18
C PRO A 215 19.95 24.73 23.52
N SER A 216 19.33 25.74 24.13
CA SER A 216 19.71 26.26 25.46
C SER A 216 19.30 25.37 26.64
N HIS A 217 18.45 24.36 26.43
CA HIS A 217 17.84 23.56 27.48
C HIS A 217 17.87 22.06 27.17
N THR A 218 17.87 21.22 28.21
CA THR A 218 18.06 19.77 28.12
C THR A 218 17.00 19.07 27.24
N LEU A 219 15.73 19.47 27.32
CA LEU A 219 14.68 18.85 26.50
C LEU A 219 14.87 19.13 25.00
N GLY A 220 15.39 20.32 24.67
CA GLY A 220 15.77 20.67 23.30
C GLY A 220 16.89 19.76 22.78
N TRP A 221 17.88 19.44 23.63
CA TRP A 221 18.93 18.47 23.30
C TRP A 221 18.41 17.06 23.06
N VAL A 222 17.45 16.60 23.86
CA VAL A 222 16.80 15.29 23.63
C VAL A 222 16.10 15.28 22.26
N HIS A 223 15.34 16.32 21.94
CA HIS A 223 14.65 16.43 20.65
C HIS A 223 15.63 16.55 19.47
N MET A 224 16.64 17.42 19.55
CA MET A 224 17.64 17.60 18.49
C MET A 224 18.52 16.36 18.33
N GLY A 225 18.88 15.69 19.43
CA GLY A 225 19.60 14.42 19.41
C GLY A 225 18.91 13.36 18.55
N HIS A 226 17.59 13.21 18.69
CA HIS A 226 16.82 12.33 17.81
C HIS A 226 16.93 12.75 16.33
N ARG A 227 16.86 14.06 16.01
CA ARG A 227 17.01 14.56 14.63
C ARG A 227 18.39 14.25 14.05
N PHE A 228 19.46 14.38 14.85
CA PHE A 228 20.82 14.02 14.43
C PHE A 228 20.99 12.53 14.17
N VAL A 229 20.45 11.68 15.05
CA VAL A 229 20.43 10.22 14.86
C VAL A 229 19.70 9.85 13.56
N VAL A 230 18.56 10.50 13.28
CA VAL A 230 17.81 10.34 12.02
C VAL A 230 18.62 10.81 10.80
N ALA A 231 19.36 11.91 10.90
CA ALA A 231 20.20 12.41 9.81
C ALA A 231 21.36 11.45 9.50
N LEU A 232 22.06 10.95 10.52
CA LEU A 232 23.14 9.97 10.36
C LEU A 232 22.64 8.67 9.72
N MET A 233 21.50 8.18 10.20
CA MET A 233 20.88 6.98 9.66
C MET A 233 20.40 7.16 8.20
N SER A 234 19.95 8.37 7.82
CA SER A 234 19.61 8.71 6.43
C SER A 234 20.77 8.47 5.47
N VAL A 235 21.99 8.87 5.86
CA VAL A 235 23.20 8.69 5.03
C VAL A 235 23.47 7.20 4.80
N HIS A 236 23.42 6.40 5.86
CA HIS A 236 23.61 4.95 5.77
C HIS A 236 22.57 4.28 4.86
N LEU A 237 21.29 4.67 4.98
CA LEU A 237 20.20 4.11 4.17
C LEU A 237 20.28 4.50 2.70
N LEU A 238 20.74 5.72 2.36
CA LEU A 238 20.99 6.10 0.97
C LEU A 238 22.12 5.27 0.36
N MET A 239 23.19 5.00 1.13
CA MET A 239 24.27 4.12 0.69
C MET A 239 23.78 2.67 0.52
N LEU A 240 22.94 2.18 1.43
CA LEU A 240 22.31 0.86 1.34
C LEU A 240 21.42 0.75 0.09
N LEU A 241 20.59 1.76 -0.19
CA LEU A 241 19.72 1.80 -1.38
C LEU A 241 20.55 1.74 -2.66
N ARG A 242 21.58 2.59 -2.76
CA ARG A 242 22.49 2.61 -3.91
C ARG A 242 23.15 1.24 -4.11
N ARG A 243 23.55 0.56 -3.03
CA ARG A 243 24.12 -0.79 -3.12
C ARG A 243 23.07 -1.80 -3.56
N ALA A 244 21.86 -1.78 -2.98
CA ALA A 244 20.78 -2.70 -3.36
C ALA A 244 20.48 -2.66 -4.87
N TRP A 245 20.31 -1.46 -5.42
CA TRP A 245 20.01 -1.27 -6.85
C TRP A 245 21.19 -1.53 -7.79
N ARG A 246 22.39 -1.75 -7.26
CA ARG A 246 23.56 -2.18 -8.05
C ARG A 246 23.86 -3.65 -7.92
N THR A 247 23.64 -4.23 -6.74
CA THR A 247 24.17 -5.56 -6.41
C THR A 247 23.12 -6.58 -6.03
N GLN A 248 21.82 -6.23 -6.07
CA GLN A 248 20.72 -7.13 -5.68
C GLN A 248 19.55 -7.10 -6.67
N ARG A 249 19.78 -6.73 -7.94
CA ARG A 249 18.73 -6.55 -8.98
C ARG A 249 18.03 -7.87 -9.33
N SER A 250 18.74 -8.99 -9.24
CA SER A 250 18.25 -10.35 -9.43
C SER A 250 17.50 -10.89 -8.20
N GLN A 251 17.72 -10.29 -7.02
CA GLN A 251 17.20 -10.78 -5.74
C GLN A 251 15.89 -10.08 -5.39
N ARG A 252 14.78 -10.59 -5.94
CA ARG A 252 13.43 -9.99 -5.80
C ARG A 252 13.09 -9.57 -4.37
N GLY A 253 13.16 -10.50 -3.42
CA GLY A 253 12.80 -10.21 -2.02
C GLY A 253 13.70 -9.14 -1.39
N ILE A 254 15.01 -9.23 -1.63
CA ILE A 254 16.01 -8.34 -1.03
C ILE A 254 15.88 -6.93 -1.59
N LEU A 255 15.79 -6.76 -2.92
CA LEU A 255 15.68 -5.43 -3.52
C LEU A 255 14.41 -4.71 -3.07
N ILE A 256 13.28 -5.43 -3.01
CA ILE A 256 12.02 -4.87 -2.55
C ILE A 256 12.13 -4.46 -1.08
N ALA A 257 12.60 -5.36 -0.21
CA ALA A 257 12.71 -5.07 1.22
C ALA A 257 13.68 -3.91 1.49
N ALA A 258 14.81 -3.85 0.79
CA ALA A 258 15.78 -2.75 0.89
C ALA A 258 15.18 -1.42 0.45
N THR A 259 14.52 -1.41 -0.72
CA THR A 259 13.89 -0.21 -1.27
C THR A 259 12.77 0.28 -0.35
N LEU A 260 11.88 -0.61 0.09
CA LEU A 260 10.79 -0.27 0.99
C LEU A 260 11.27 0.21 2.36
N THR A 261 12.31 -0.42 2.93
CA THR A 261 12.90 0.06 4.20
C THR A 261 13.34 1.52 4.07
N VAL A 262 14.03 1.85 2.98
CA VAL A 262 14.55 3.19 2.75
C VAL A 262 13.42 4.19 2.45
N VAL A 263 12.49 3.84 1.56
CA VAL A 263 11.36 4.71 1.20
C VAL A 263 10.47 4.97 2.43
N LEU A 264 10.10 3.93 3.19
CA LEU A 264 9.34 4.08 4.42
C LEU A 264 10.09 4.92 5.45
N TYR A 265 11.41 4.77 5.56
CA TYR A 265 12.22 5.56 6.48
C TYR A 265 12.19 7.07 6.13
N PHE A 266 12.36 7.41 4.86
CA PHE A 266 12.29 8.81 4.42
C PHE A 266 10.87 9.38 4.53
N SER A 267 9.85 8.57 4.23
CA SER A 267 8.45 8.92 4.49
C SER A 267 8.17 9.16 5.98
N GLN A 268 8.73 8.32 6.86
CA GLN A 268 8.64 8.48 8.32
C GLN A 268 9.35 9.74 8.81
N ALA A 269 10.53 10.06 8.26
CA ALA A 269 11.24 11.31 8.54
C ALA A 269 10.44 12.53 8.08
N LEU A 270 9.78 12.45 6.91
CA LEU A 270 8.86 13.49 6.44
C LEU A 270 7.69 13.69 7.40
N VAL A 271 7.03 12.62 7.85
CA VAL A 271 5.97 12.72 8.87
C VAL A 271 6.52 13.36 10.16
N GLY A 272 7.75 13.01 10.55
CA GLY A 272 8.44 13.60 11.70
C GLY A 272 8.69 15.11 11.56
N ALA A 273 9.02 15.59 10.36
CA ALA A 273 9.16 17.01 10.06
C ALA A 273 7.80 17.72 10.04
N MET A 274 6.84 17.14 9.33
CA MET A 274 5.52 17.72 9.11
C MET A 274 4.73 17.84 10.41
N LYS A 275 4.77 16.84 11.29
CA LYS A 275 4.10 16.94 12.59
C LYS A 275 4.64 18.12 13.41
N VAL A 276 5.93 18.44 13.31
CA VAL A 276 6.52 19.59 14.02
C VAL A 276 6.05 20.89 13.36
N SER A 277 6.17 20.99 12.03
CA SER A 277 5.81 22.19 11.27
C SER A 277 4.32 22.52 11.27
N THR A 278 3.45 21.56 11.63
CA THR A 278 1.99 21.71 11.62
C THR A 278 1.35 21.66 13.01
N GLN A 279 2.14 21.88 14.07
CA GLN A 279 1.65 21.93 15.46
C GLN A 279 1.07 20.60 15.99
N PHE A 280 1.73 19.50 15.63
CA PHE A 280 1.50 18.14 16.17
C PHE A 280 0.06 17.62 16.06
N PRO A 281 -0.56 17.63 14.87
CA PRO A 281 -1.92 17.13 14.71
C PRO A 281 -1.98 15.62 14.98
N ILE A 282 -3.03 15.17 15.67
CA ILE A 282 -3.22 13.77 16.10
C ILE A 282 -3.03 12.76 14.95
N PRO A 283 -3.57 12.98 13.73
CA PRO A 283 -3.34 12.06 12.61
C PRO A 283 -1.86 11.87 12.26
N LEU A 284 -1.03 12.92 12.32
CA LEU A 284 0.40 12.82 12.03
C LEU A 284 1.17 12.19 13.20
N LEU A 285 0.74 12.42 14.45
CA LEU A 285 1.29 11.71 15.61
C LEU A 285 1.05 10.20 15.50
N GLY A 286 -0.18 9.80 15.20
CA GLY A 286 -0.56 8.39 14.99
C GLY A 286 0.18 7.79 13.79
N LEU A 287 0.22 8.51 12.67
CA LEU A 287 0.96 8.09 11.48
C LEU A 287 2.44 7.88 11.80
N HIS A 288 3.06 8.79 12.55
CA HIS A 288 4.47 8.67 12.94
C HIS A 288 4.76 7.39 13.75
N VAL A 289 3.87 7.00 14.66
CA VAL A 289 4.03 5.74 15.42
C VAL A 289 3.82 4.53 14.49
N ALA A 290 2.77 4.57 13.66
CA ALA A 290 2.45 3.49 12.73
C ALA A 290 3.59 3.24 11.72
N SER A 291 4.11 4.28 11.08
CA SER A 291 5.19 4.14 10.12
C SER A 291 6.56 3.88 10.75
N ALA A 292 6.80 4.24 12.02
CA ALA A 292 7.97 3.76 12.75
C ALA A 292 7.99 2.23 12.88
N ALA A 293 6.85 1.63 13.26
CA ALA A 293 6.70 0.18 13.34
C ALA A 293 6.82 -0.48 11.95
N ALA A 294 6.33 0.18 10.89
CA ALA A 294 6.48 -0.30 9.52
C ALA A 294 7.95 -0.33 9.06
N VAL A 295 8.72 0.73 9.37
CA VAL A 295 10.16 0.80 9.09
C VAL A 295 10.91 -0.31 9.82
N TRP A 296 10.58 -0.54 11.10
CA TRP A 296 11.14 -1.65 11.87
C TRP A 296 10.85 -3.00 11.22
N ALA A 297 9.59 -3.27 10.89
CA ALA A 297 9.18 -4.51 10.24
C ALA A 297 9.91 -4.72 8.90
N ALA A 298 9.99 -3.68 8.06
CA ALA A 298 10.69 -3.74 6.78
C ALA A 298 12.19 -4.03 6.96
N ALA A 299 12.83 -3.41 7.95
CA ALA A 299 14.24 -3.65 8.27
C ALA A 299 14.49 -5.09 8.76
N VAL A 300 13.60 -5.65 9.58
CA VAL A 300 13.68 -7.06 10.03
C VAL A 300 13.49 -8.01 8.85
N VAL A 301 12.53 -7.74 7.96
CA VAL A 301 12.34 -8.52 6.73
C VAL A 301 13.61 -8.50 5.88
N LEU A 302 14.20 -7.32 5.63
CA LEU A 302 15.44 -7.19 4.88
C LEU A 302 16.57 -8.00 5.53
N TRP A 303 16.78 -7.80 6.83
CA TRP A 303 17.82 -8.50 7.58
C TRP A 303 17.67 -10.02 7.49
N ALA A 304 16.45 -10.53 7.68
CA ALA A 304 16.17 -11.95 7.60
C ALA A 304 16.40 -12.49 6.18
N LEU A 305 15.86 -11.84 5.15
CA LEU A 305 16.02 -12.25 3.75
C LEU A 305 17.49 -12.31 3.33
N VAL A 306 18.28 -11.31 3.73
CA VAL A 306 19.72 -11.28 3.42
C VAL A 306 20.47 -12.38 4.17
N GLY A 307 20.13 -12.61 5.45
CA GLY A 307 20.73 -13.68 6.25
C GLY A 307 20.43 -15.09 5.74
N PHE A 308 19.23 -15.32 5.19
CA PHE A 308 18.82 -16.57 4.56
C PHE A 308 19.42 -16.78 3.18
N ALA A 309 19.45 -15.72 2.35
CA ALA A 309 20.04 -15.79 1.01
C ALA A 309 21.54 -16.08 1.06
N ALA A 310 22.25 -15.55 2.08
CA ALA A 310 23.67 -15.80 2.32
C ALA A 310 24.54 -15.64 1.06
N ARG A 311 24.22 -14.64 0.24
CA ARG A 311 24.74 -14.48 -1.11
C ARG A 311 26.27 -14.33 -1.13
N ASP A 312 26.90 -14.91 -2.15
CA ASP A 312 28.35 -14.82 -2.36
C ASP A 312 28.75 -13.37 -2.72
N PRO A 313 29.75 -12.78 -2.03
CA PRO A 313 30.31 -11.49 -2.41
C PRO A 313 30.71 -11.39 -3.89
N GLN A 314 31.21 -12.47 -4.50
CA GLN A 314 31.58 -12.48 -5.92
C GLN A 314 30.37 -12.30 -6.84
N ASP A 315 29.22 -12.86 -6.49
CA ASP A 315 27.98 -12.68 -7.26
C ASP A 315 27.45 -11.25 -7.14
N GLU A 316 27.63 -10.60 -5.98
CA GLU A 316 27.31 -9.18 -5.80
C GLU A 316 28.19 -8.30 -6.70
N GLU A 317 29.49 -8.62 -6.81
CA GLU A 317 30.45 -7.88 -7.64
C GLU A 317 30.20 -8.06 -9.13
N ARG A 318 29.88 -9.28 -9.57
CA ARG A 318 29.50 -9.58 -10.97
C ARG A 318 28.28 -8.78 -11.40
N GLU A 319 27.22 -8.79 -10.58
CA GLU A 319 26.00 -8.03 -10.89
C GLU A 319 26.25 -6.51 -10.87
N ALA A 320 27.12 -6.03 -9.98
CA ALA A 320 27.50 -4.61 -9.92
C ALA A 320 28.29 -4.12 -11.15
N ALA A 321 28.97 -5.04 -11.83
CA ALA A 321 29.79 -4.79 -13.01
C ALA A 321 28.99 -4.82 -14.32
N GLU A 322 27.75 -5.31 -14.31
CA GLU A 322 26.90 -5.29 -15.50
C GLU A 322 26.67 -3.84 -15.97
N PRO A 323 26.92 -3.54 -17.27
CA PRO A 323 26.74 -2.20 -17.79
C PRO A 323 25.26 -1.83 -17.78
N LEU A 324 24.94 -0.68 -17.16
CA LEU A 324 23.60 -0.10 -17.16
C LEU A 324 23.61 1.19 -17.98
N ASP A 325 22.91 1.20 -19.11
CA ASP A 325 22.57 2.46 -19.78
C ASP A 325 21.55 3.21 -18.91
N LYS A 326 22.05 4.20 -18.18
CA LYS A 326 21.25 5.02 -17.26
C LYS A 326 20.10 5.73 -17.95
N ARG A 327 20.27 6.17 -19.20
CA ARG A 327 19.23 6.89 -19.93
C ARG A 327 18.08 5.95 -20.27
N GLN A 328 18.40 4.80 -20.86
CA GLN A 328 17.42 3.76 -21.19
C GLN A 328 16.72 3.26 -19.91
N PHE A 329 17.46 3.05 -18.83
CA PHE A 329 16.92 2.62 -17.55
C PHE A 329 15.87 3.61 -16.99
N LEU A 330 16.18 4.91 -16.98
CA LEU A 330 15.23 5.93 -16.52
C LEU A 330 14.00 6.04 -17.44
N GLN A 331 14.18 5.91 -18.76
CA GLN A 331 13.08 5.87 -19.71
C GLN A 331 12.17 4.66 -19.48
N ASP A 332 12.76 3.49 -19.21
CA ASP A 332 12.02 2.27 -18.91
C ASP A 332 11.24 2.43 -17.60
N LEU A 333 11.84 2.95 -16.53
CA LEU A 333 11.12 3.25 -15.28
C LEU A 333 9.97 4.24 -15.48
N PHE A 334 10.21 5.35 -16.20
CA PHE A 334 9.17 6.33 -16.49
C PHE A 334 8.02 5.71 -17.30
N SER A 335 8.33 4.85 -18.27
CA SER A 335 7.30 4.16 -19.08
C SER A 335 6.41 3.22 -18.24
N LEU A 336 6.91 2.68 -17.12
CA LEU A 336 6.11 1.85 -16.21
C LEU A 336 4.92 2.62 -15.62
N THR A 337 5.05 3.94 -15.45
CA THR A 337 4.02 4.81 -14.87
C THR A 337 2.84 5.10 -15.79
N LYS A 338 2.95 4.80 -17.10
CA LYS A 338 1.90 5.04 -18.11
C LYS A 338 1.38 6.51 -18.10
N PRO A 339 2.23 7.51 -18.33
CA PRO A 339 1.91 8.93 -18.10
C PRO A 339 0.68 9.44 -18.86
N ILE A 340 0.44 8.97 -20.10
CA ILE A 340 -0.72 9.37 -20.91
C ILE A 340 -2.04 8.91 -20.26
N ILE A 341 -2.06 7.68 -19.71
CA ILE A 341 -3.25 7.14 -19.05
C ILE A 341 -3.46 7.85 -17.71
N VAL A 342 -2.38 8.11 -16.98
CA VAL A 342 -2.41 8.86 -15.72
C VAL A 342 -2.94 10.28 -15.91
N ALA A 343 -2.54 10.98 -16.97
CA ALA A 343 -3.01 12.35 -17.24
C ALA A 343 -4.55 12.43 -17.32
N LEU A 344 -5.21 11.46 -17.96
CA LEU A 344 -6.67 11.42 -18.03
C LEU A 344 -7.32 11.21 -16.65
N LEU A 345 -6.73 10.35 -15.79
CA LEU A 345 -7.19 10.15 -14.41
C LEU A 345 -7.05 11.44 -13.58
N LEU A 346 -5.96 12.19 -13.79
CA LEU A 346 -5.72 13.46 -13.10
C LEU A 346 -6.76 14.53 -13.46
N VAL A 347 -7.27 14.55 -14.70
CA VAL A 347 -8.36 15.46 -15.09
C VAL A 347 -9.61 15.20 -14.24
N THR A 348 -10.00 13.94 -14.06
CA THR A 348 -11.17 13.60 -13.21
C THR A 348 -10.93 13.91 -11.73
N THR A 349 -9.68 13.76 -11.26
CA THR A 349 -9.29 14.17 -9.90
C THR A 349 -9.48 15.67 -9.73
N TYR A 350 -8.95 16.47 -10.66
CA TYR A 350 -9.10 17.92 -10.63
C TYR A 350 -10.55 18.37 -10.72
N GLY A 351 -11.36 17.74 -11.58
CA GLY A 351 -12.81 17.98 -11.63
C GLY A 351 -13.48 17.72 -10.28
N GLY A 352 -13.11 16.64 -9.58
CA GLY A 352 -13.56 16.38 -8.20
C GLY A 352 -13.14 17.48 -7.21
N MET A 353 -11.92 18.02 -7.35
CA MET A 353 -11.46 19.14 -6.51
C MET A 353 -12.29 20.41 -6.73
N VAL A 354 -12.50 20.80 -8.00
CA VAL A 354 -13.30 21.99 -8.35
C VAL A 354 -14.73 21.84 -7.85
N MET A 355 -15.32 20.66 -8.03
CA MET A 355 -16.67 20.35 -7.54
C MET A 355 -16.80 20.44 -6.01
N GLY A 356 -15.79 19.94 -5.28
CA GLY A 356 -15.77 20.04 -3.82
C GLY A 356 -15.54 21.46 -3.33
N ALA A 357 -14.71 22.23 -4.04
CA ALA A 357 -14.38 23.61 -3.72
C ALA A 357 -15.50 24.60 -4.06
N ARG A 358 -16.27 24.34 -5.12
CA ARG A 358 -17.09 25.35 -5.84
C ARG A 358 -16.30 26.62 -6.19
N ALA A 359 -15.01 26.42 -6.47
CA ALA A 359 -14.03 27.45 -6.77
C ALA A 359 -12.80 26.77 -7.39
N LEU A 360 -11.87 27.57 -7.91
CA LEU A 360 -10.55 27.05 -8.28
C LEU A 360 -9.78 26.72 -6.99
N PRO A 361 -9.37 25.46 -6.76
CA PRO A 361 -8.58 25.10 -5.59
C PRO A 361 -7.21 25.78 -5.62
N SER A 362 -6.58 25.97 -4.45
CA SER A 362 -5.24 26.56 -4.39
C SER A 362 -4.23 25.75 -5.23
N LEU A 363 -3.26 26.45 -5.83
CA LEU A 363 -2.22 25.81 -6.66
C LEU A 363 -1.41 24.78 -5.87
N THR A 364 -1.10 25.07 -4.60
CA THR A 364 -0.36 24.16 -3.72
C THR A 364 -1.13 22.87 -3.46
N LEU A 365 -2.41 22.97 -3.08
CA LEU A 365 -3.25 21.80 -2.83
C LEU A 365 -3.44 20.96 -4.10
N THR A 366 -3.67 21.64 -5.23
CA THR A 366 -3.80 21.02 -6.55
C THR A 366 -2.52 20.26 -6.91
N PHE A 367 -1.36 20.88 -6.79
CA PHE A 367 -0.08 20.26 -7.09
C PHE A 367 0.14 18.97 -6.29
N TRP A 368 -0.02 19.02 -4.97
CA TRP A 368 0.20 17.85 -4.11
C TRP A 368 -0.84 16.75 -4.34
N THR A 369 -2.10 17.12 -4.58
CA THR A 369 -3.17 16.15 -4.87
C THR A 369 -2.91 15.43 -6.20
N LEU A 370 -2.57 16.16 -7.25
CA LEU A 370 -2.29 15.58 -8.56
C LEU A 370 -0.98 14.79 -8.58
N LEU A 371 0.07 15.25 -7.88
CA LEU A 371 1.31 14.50 -7.75
C LEU A 371 1.08 13.18 -7.00
N GLY A 372 0.37 13.21 -5.87
CA GLY A 372 0.00 12.00 -5.13
C GLY A 372 -0.84 11.04 -5.98
N GLY A 373 -1.84 11.55 -6.70
CA GLY A 373 -2.65 10.76 -7.63
C GLY A 373 -1.84 10.16 -8.78
N ALA A 374 -0.86 10.90 -9.32
CA ALA A 374 0.01 10.44 -10.39
C ALA A 374 0.92 9.29 -9.93
N LEU A 375 1.51 9.42 -8.74
CA LEU A 375 2.35 8.38 -8.13
C LEU A 375 1.51 7.14 -7.79
N ALA A 376 0.29 7.32 -7.28
CA ALA A 376 -0.64 6.23 -6.98
C ALA A 376 -1.00 5.41 -8.22
N ALA A 377 -1.44 6.10 -9.29
CA ALA A 377 -1.82 5.47 -10.54
C ALA A 377 -0.59 4.87 -11.26
N GLY A 378 0.54 5.57 -11.25
CA GLY A 378 1.80 5.13 -11.85
C GLY A 378 2.39 3.89 -11.18
N GLY A 379 2.42 3.86 -9.84
CA GLY A 379 2.88 2.69 -9.07
C GLY A 379 1.97 1.48 -9.27
N SER A 380 0.65 1.70 -9.29
CA SER A 380 -0.35 0.67 -9.59
C SER A 380 -0.16 0.11 -11.01
N GLY A 381 0.13 1.00 -11.99
CA GLY A 381 0.45 0.64 -13.36
C GLY A 381 1.74 -0.16 -13.51
N ALA A 382 2.77 0.15 -12.71
CA ALA A 382 4.03 -0.58 -12.66
C ALA A 382 3.84 -1.99 -12.07
N ILE A 383 3.10 -2.11 -10.97
CA ILE A 383 2.78 -3.40 -10.35
C ILE A 383 1.94 -4.27 -11.28
N ASN A 384 0.95 -3.69 -11.97
CA ASN A 384 0.18 -4.43 -12.99
C ASN A 384 1.12 -5.00 -14.07
N GLN A 385 2.11 -4.25 -14.55
CA GLN A 385 3.07 -4.76 -15.54
C GLN A 385 3.99 -5.85 -14.97
N TYR A 386 4.32 -5.79 -13.68
CA TYR A 386 5.01 -6.89 -13.01
C TYR A 386 4.14 -8.15 -12.94
N ILE A 387 2.87 -8.02 -12.58
CA ILE A 387 1.91 -9.15 -12.51
C ILE A 387 1.73 -9.76 -13.91
N ASP A 388 1.53 -8.91 -14.92
CA ASP A 388 1.22 -9.31 -16.29
C ASP A 388 2.44 -9.76 -17.12
N ARG A 389 3.65 -9.71 -16.58
CA ARG A 389 4.91 -9.84 -17.34
C ARG A 389 4.97 -11.06 -18.29
N GLU A 390 4.42 -12.20 -17.88
CA GLU A 390 4.39 -13.44 -18.68
C GLU A 390 3.31 -13.41 -19.76
N THR A 391 2.13 -12.86 -19.44
CA THR A 391 1.03 -12.67 -20.40
C THR A 391 1.41 -11.61 -21.44
N ASP A 392 2.08 -10.53 -21.02
CA ASP A 392 2.51 -9.45 -21.88
C ASP A 392 3.50 -9.92 -22.95
N GLN A 393 4.35 -10.90 -22.65
CA GLN A 393 5.25 -11.52 -23.65
C GLN A 393 4.50 -12.17 -24.81
N ARG A 394 3.26 -12.61 -24.59
CA ARG A 394 2.42 -13.30 -25.59
C ARG A 394 1.53 -12.35 -26.40
N MET A 395 1.59 -11.05 -26.13
CA MET A 395 0.76 -10.03 -26.77
C MET A 395 1.62 -9.07 -27.60
N SER A 396 1.29 -8.91 -28.89
CA SER A 396 2.03 -8.04 -29.83
C SER A 396 2.20 -6.60 -29.30
N ARG A 397 1.15 -6.04 -28.69
CA ARG A 397 1.16 -4.68 -28.13
C ARG A 397 2.05 -4.53 -26.90
N THR A 398 2.13 -5.53 -26.02
CA THR A 398 2.72 -5.38 -24.68
C THR A 398 4.02 -6.15 -24.50
N SER A 399 4.41 -6.98 -25.46
CA SER A 399 5.69 -7.69 -25.52
C SER A 399 6.92 -6.78 -25.44
N ARG A 400 6.79 -5.51 -25.88
CA ARG A 400 7.88 -4.51 -25.83
C ARG A 400 8.00 -3.78 -24.49
N ARG A 401 7.11 -4.02 -23.53
CA ARG A 401 7.15 -3.40 -22.20
C ARG A 401 8.46 -3.76 -21.48
N PRO A 402 9.02 -2.86 -20.65
CA PRO A 402 10.37 -3.05 -20.10
C PRO A 402 10.58 -4.39 -19.37
N ILE A 403 9.63 -4.80 -18.52
CA ILE A 403 9.74 -6.05 -17.75
C ILE A 403 9.52 -7.27 -18.65
N ALA A 404 8.51 -7.22 -19.54
CA ALA A 404 8.19 -8.32 -20.46
C ALA A 404 9.35 -8.58 -21.45
N ALA A 405 9.99 -7.52 -21.93
CA ALA A 405 11.12 -7.55 -22.85
C ALA A 405 12.47 -7.86 -22.17
N GLY A 406 12.50 -8.01 -20.85
CA GLY A 406 13.72 -8.29 -20.09
C GLY A 406 14.70 -7.11 -19.93
N ARG A 407 14.30 -5.88 -20.27
CA ARG A 407 15.13 -4.67 -20.08
C ARG A 407 15.19 -4.22 -18.62
N LEU A 408 14.14 -4.51 -17.86
CA LEU A 408 14.10 -4.39 -16.40
C LEU A 408 13.85 -5.75 -15.78
N THR A 409 14.56 -6.05 -14.69
CA THR A 409 14.28 -7.23 -13.88
C THR A 409 12.89 -7.09 -13.23
N PRO A 410 12.21 -8.22 -12.93
CA PRO A 410 10.95 -8.18 -12.19
C PRO A 410 11.08 -7.53 -10.81
N ALA A 411 12.25 -7.66 -10.17
CA ALA A 411 12.54 -7.05 -8.88
C ALA A 411 12.56 -5.52 -8.96
N GLU A 412 13.24 -4.95 -9.96
CA GLU A 412 13.31 -3.49 -10.16
C GLU A 412 11.92 -2.91 -10.42
N GLY A 413 11.14 -3.53 -11.31
CA GLY A 413 9.79 -3.08 -11.63
C GLY A 413 8.85 -3.10 -10.41
N LEU A 414 8.90 -4.16 -9.60
CA LEU A 414 8.07 -4.27 -8.41
C LEU A 414 8.54 -3.33 -7.29
N ALA A 415 9.84 -3.22 -7.04
CA ALA A 415 10.40 -2.30 -6.06
C ALA A 415 10.06 -0.83 -6.40
N PHE A 416 10.18 -0.45 -7.67
CA PHE A 416 9.79 0.87 -8.15
C PHE A 416 8.30 1.13 -7.95
N GLY A 417 7.44 0.21 -8.40
CA GLY A 417 5.98 0.36 -8.28
C GLY A 417 5.52 0.52 -6.83
N LEU A 418 6.01 -0.34 -5.93
CA LEU A 418 5.70 -0.25 -4.50
C LEU A 418 6.22 1.05 -3.86
N SER A 419 7.39 1.54 -4.28
CA SER A 419 7.94 2.81 -3.81
C SER A 419 7.03 3.99 -4.15
N LEU A 420 6.51 4.04 -5.37
CA LEU A 420 5.57 5.08 -5.79
C LEU A 420 4.28 5.04 -4.98
N LEU A 421 3.76 3.84 -4.65
CA LEU A 421 2.55 3.71 -3.82
C LEU A 421 2.75 4.22 -2.40
N VAL A 422 3.88 3.86 -1.78
CA VAL A 422 4.25 4.35 -0.45
C VAL A 422 4.39 5.87 -0.47
N LEU A 423 5.16 6.41 -1.41
CA LEU A 423 5.33 7.85 -1.56
C LEU A 423 4.00 8.58 -1.79
N ALA A 424 3.12 8.05 -2.63
CA ALA A 424 1.80 8.63 -2.89
C ALA A 424 0.98 8.76 -1.60
N PHE A 425 0.91 7.71 -0.79
CA PHE A 425 0.18 7.73 0.48
C PHE A 425 0.74 8.80 1.43
N PHE A 426 2.06 8.81 1.66
CA PHE A 426 2.66 9.76 2.60
C PHE A 426 2.62 11.20 2.10
N LEU A 427 2.78 11.46 0.81
CA LEU A 427 2.64 12.82 0.28
C LEU A 427 1.21 13.35 0.45
N LEU A 428 0.19 12.54 0.13
CA LEU A 428 -1.21 12.93 0.35
C LEU A 428 -1.51 13.12 1.84
N ALA A 429 -1.04 12.24 2.72
CA ALA A 429 -1.33 12.34 4.15
C ALA A 429 -0.72 13.59 4.80
N ASN A 430 0.43 14.05 4.31
CA ASN A 430 1.15 15.20 4.87
C ASN A 430 0.75 16.54 4.23
N PHE A 431 0.53 16.58 2.92
CA PHE A 431 0.32 17.84 2.18
C PHE A 431 -1.13 18.06 1.70
N VAL A 432 -2.01 17.06 1.86
CA VAL A 432 -3.42 17.14 1.46
C VAL A 432 -4.31 16.86 2.67
N ASN A 433 -4.56 15.58 2.96
CA ASN A 433 -5.18 15.10 4.19
C ASN A 433 -5.19 13.55 4.20
N LEU A 434 -5.45 12.97 5.39
CA LEU A 434 -5.47 11.52 5.57
C LEU A 434 -6.61 10.83 4.79
N LEU A 435 -7.77 11.46 4.64
CA LEU A 435 -8.90 10.88 3.90
C LEU A 435 -8.55 10.66 2.43
N ALA A 436 -7.98 11.67 1.77
CA ALA A 436 -7.51 11.56 0.38
C ALA A 436 -6.43 10.48 0.24
N ALA A 437 -5.51 10.38 1.20
CA ALA A 437 -4.46 9.35 1.22
C ALA A 437 -5.04 7.93 1.33
N VAL A 438 -6.02 7.72 2.22
CA VAL A 438 -6.69 6.43 2.42
C VAL A 438 -7.54 6.05 1.21
N LEU A 439 -8.26 7.00 0.60
CA LEU A 439 -9.00 6.77 -0.63
C LEU A 439 -8.08 6.37 -1.79
N ALA A 440 -6.96 7.08 -1.96
CA ALA A 440 -5.97 6.73 -2.96
C ALA A 440 -5.41 5.32 -2.71
N LEU A 441 -5.06 4.98 -1.46
CA LEU A 441 -4.61 3.63 -1.08
C LEU A 441 -5.67 2.57 -1.37
N ALA A 442 -6.95 2.84 -1.06
CA ALA A 442 -8.05 1.93 -1.37
C ALA A 442 -8.15 1.68 -2.88
N GLY A 443 -7.99 2.73 -3.70
CA GLY A 443 -7.95 2.59 -5.16
C GLY A 443 -6.76 1.79 -5.68
N MET A 444 -5.58 1.96 -5.10
CA MET A 444 -4.40 1.15 -5.42
C MET A 444 -4.65 -0.33 -5.09
N VAL A 445 -5.15 -0.62 -3.89
CA VAL A 445 -5.47 -2.00 -3.45
C VAL A 445 -6.54 -2.62 -4.33
N TYR A 446 -7.58 -1.86 -4.68
CA TYR A 446 -8.61 -2.28 -5.63
C TYR A 446 -7.97 -2.69 -6.97
N TYR A 447 -7.14 -1.83 -7.55
CA TYR A 447 -6.55 -2.09 -8.86
C TYR A 447 -5.60 -3.28 -8.85
N VAL A 448 -4.72 -3.36 -7.86
CA VAL A 448 -3.67 -4.39 -7.79
C VAL A 448 -4.26 -5.73 -7.37
N VAL A 449 -4.98 -5.77 -6.24
CA VAL A 449 -5.43 -7.02 -5.64
C VAL A 449 -6.73 -7.50 -6.29
N LEU A 450 -7.78 -6.67 -6.27
CA LEU A 450 -9.09 -7.09 -6.76
C LEU A 450 -9.07 -7.26 -8.28
N TYR A 451 -8.57 -6.28 -9.02
CA TYR A 451 -8.55 -6.36 -10.47
C TYR A 451 -7.39 -7.22 -11.01
N SER A 452 -6.14 -6.78 -10.81
CA SER A 452 -4.98 -7.35 -11.54
C SER A 452 -4.68 -8.80 -11.14
N MET A 453 -4.71 -9.12 -9.84
CA MET A 453 -4.41 -10.48 -9.36
C MET A 453 -5.61 -11.44 -9.45
N TRP A 454 -6.84 -10.96 -9.23
CA TRP A 454 -8.01 -11.82 -9.10
C TRP A 454 -8.98 -11.72 -10.27
N LEU A 455 -9.73 -10.62 -10.38
CA LEU A 455 -10.88 -10.52 -11.29
C LEU A 455 -10.48 -10.68 -12.76
N LYS A 456 -9.31 -10.15 -13.16
CA LYS A 456 -8.83 -10.15 -14.55
C LYS A 456 -8.96 -11.50 -15.24
N HIS A 457 -8.64 -12.59 -14.53
CA HIS A 457 -8.68 -13.95 -15.05
C HIS A 457 -9.90 -14.76 -14.56
N ALA A 458 -10.74 -14.21 -13.67
CA ALA A 458 -11.80 -14.97 -13.00
C ALA A 458 -13.18 -14.86 -13.68
N THR A 459 -13.48 -13.75 -14.36
CA THR A 459 -14.85 -13.49 -14.84
C THR A 459 -14.90 -12.54 -16.04
N VAL A 460 -15.98 -12.62 -16.82
CA VAL A 460 -16.31 -11.65 -17.89
C VAL A 460 -16.63 -10.25 -17.37
N GLN A 461 -16.96 -10.13 -16.08
CA GLN A 461 -17.22 -8.85 -15.39
C GLN A 461 -15.94 -8.19 -14.86
N ASN A 462 -14.77 -8.69 -15.27
CA ASN A 462 -13.47 -8.26 -14.77
C ASN A 462 -13.25 -6.75 -14.84
N ILE A 463 -13.61 -6.12 -15.95
CA ILE A 463 -13.45 -4.67 -16.19
C ILE A 463 -14.59 -3.87 -15.59
N VAL A 464 -15.78 -4.44 -15.49
CA VAL A 464 -16.93 -3.75 -14.88
C VAL A 464 -16.63 -3.52 -13.41
N ILE A 465 -16.34 -4.61 -12.68
CA ILE A 465 -15.98 -4.54 -11.26
C ILE A 465 -14.60 -3.84 -11.14
N GLY A 466 -13.61 -4.25 -11.94
CA GLY A 466 -12.27 -3.64 -11.92
C GLY A 466 -12.24 -2.14 -12.21
N GLY A 467 -13.23 -1.61 -12.94
CA GLY A 467 -13.41 -0.19 -13.23
C GLY A 467 -13.59 0.66 -11.98
N GLY A 468 -14.00 0.07 -10.86
CA GLY A 468 -14.09 0.75 -9.56
C GLY A 468 -12.79 1.42 -9.14
N ALA A 469 -11.64 0.81 -9.44
CA ALA A 469 -10.36 1.44 -9.13
C ALA A 469 -10.13 2.75 -9.90
N GLY A 470 -10.54 2.80 -11.17
CA GLY A 470 -10.44 3.99 -12.01
C GLY A 470 -11.46 5.08 -11.67
N ALA A 471 -12.48 4.75 -10.88
CA ALA A 471 -13.56 5.65 -10.48
C ALA A 471 -13.29 6.40 -9.15
N ILE A 472 -12.29 5.97 -8.37
CA ILE A 472 -11.88 6.60 -7.11
C ILE A 472 -11.21 7.98 -7.24
N PRO A 473 -10.43 8.31 -8.29
CA PRO A 473 -9.74 9.60 -8.40
C PRO A 473 -10.60 10.86 -8.18
N PRO A 474 -11.82 11.02 -8.74
CA PRO A 474 -12.65 12.18 -8.41
C PRO A 474 -13.05 12.26 -6.93
N MET A 475 -13.22 11.12 -6.25
CA MET A 475 -13.46 11.10 -4.80
C MET A 475 -12.24 11.60 -4.03
N VAL A 476 -11.03 11.21 -4.46
CA VAL A 476 -9.77 11.71 -3.90
C VAL A 476 -9.69 13.23 -4.06
N GLY A 477 -10.03 13.75 -5.25
CA GLY A 477 -10.07 15.19 -5.52
C GLY A 477 -11.07 15.94 -4.64
N TRP A 478 -12.29 15.42 -4.51
CA TRP A 478 -13.30 15.98 -3.62
C TRP A 478 -12.82 16.01 -2.15
N ALA A 479 -12.33 14.88 -1.65
CA ALA A 479 -11.84 14.75 -0.29
C ALA A 479 -10.61 15.63 -0.01
N ALA A 480 -9.78 15.88 -1.02
CA ALA A 480 -8.62 16.75 -0.90
C ALA A 480 -9.00 18.18 -0.48
N VAL A 481 -10.13 18.69 -0.99
CA VAL A 481 -10.60 20.04 -0.66
C VAL A 481 -11.54 20.05 0.55
N THR A 482 -12.47 19.10 0.61
CA THR A 482 -13.57 19.15 1.59
C THR A 482 -13.28 18.42 2.90
N GLY A 483 -12.24 17.57 2.93
CA GLY A 483 -11.94 16.71 4.08
C GLY A 483 -13.03 15.68 4.42
N SER A 484 -14.03 15.49 3.56
CA SER A 484 -15.19 14.64 3.81
C SER A 484 -15.66 13.91 2.55
N LEU A 485 -16.60 12.97 2.72
CA LEU A 485 -17.35 12.36 1.62
C LEU A 485 -18.82 12.73 1.77
N SER A 486 -19.47 13.03 0.65
CA SER A 486 -20.91 13.26 0.54
C SER A 486 -21.47 12.43 -0.62
N TRP A 487 -22.72 12.64 -0.98
CA TRP A 487 -23.32 11.99 -2.15
C TRP A 487 -22.61 12.39 -3.46
N THR A 488 -22.22 13.65 -3.63
CA THR A 488 -21.61 14.14 -4.88
C THR A 488 -20.40 13.31 -5.36
N PRO A 489 -19.33 13.09 -4.56
CA PRO A 489 -18.20 12.28 -5.01
C PRO A 489 -18.57 10.82 -5.29
N LEU A 490 -19.61 10.27 -4.65
CA LEU A 490 -20.13 8.94 -4.97
C LEU A 490 -20.80 8.91 -6.36
N PHE A 491 -21.55 9.96 -6.74
CA PHE A 491 -22.08 10.07 -8.09
C PHE A 491 -20.95 10.22 -9.14
N LEU A 492 -19.89 10.99 -8.85
CA LEU A 492 -18.73 11.08 -9.75
C LEU A 492 -18.04 9.72 -9.93
N PHE A 493 -17.90 8.95 -8.85
CA PHE A 493 -17.45 7.57 -8.92
C PHE A 493 -18.37 6.73 -9.82
N LEU A 494 -19.69 6.79 -9.61
CA LEU A 494 -20.65 6.00 -10.38
C LEU A 494 -20.64 6.35 -11.88
N ILE A 495 -20.43 7.61 -12.24
CA ILE A 495 -20.29 8.03 -13.64
C ILE A 495 -19.11 7.30 -14.30
N ILE A 496 -17.92 7.32 -13.67
CA ILE A 496 -16.74 6.64 -14.23
C ILE A 496 -16.94 5.11 -14.22
N PHE A 497 -17.55 4.58 -13.17
CA PHE A 497 -17.85 3.15 -13.03
C PHE A 497 -18.77 2.66 -14.15
N LEU A 498 -19.89 3.34 -14.43
CA LEU A 498 -20.82 3.01 -15.52
C LEU A 498 -20.28 3.34 -16.91
N TRP A 499 -19.34 4.29 -17.01
CA TRP A 499 -18.64 4.61 -18.25
C TRP A 499 -17.63 3.54 -18.67
N THR A 500 -17.03 2.83 -17.71
CA THR A 500 -15.98 1.87 -17.98
C THR A 500 -16.41 0.72 -18.91
N PRO A 501 -17.58 0.06 -18.71
CA PRO A 501 -18.03 -1.02 -19.59
C PRO A 501 -18.25 -0.61 -21.06
N PRO A 502 -19.04 0.43 -21.42
CA PRO A 502 -19.26 0.79 -22.82
C PRO A 502 -17.98 1.25 -23.51
N HIS A 503 -17.09 1.94 -22.78
CA HIS A 503 -15.79 2.35 -23.30
C HIS A 503 -14.87 1.16 -23.57
N PHE A 504 -14.65 0.30 -22.57
CA PHE A 504 -13.66 -0.76 -22.68
C PHE A 504 -14.14 -1.92 -23.55
N TRP A 505 -15.42 -2.29 -23.50
CA TRP A 505 -15.93 -3.35 -24.36
C TRP A 505 -15.93 -2.96 -25.83
N ALA A 506 -16.09 -1.67 -26.16
CA ALA A 506 -15.86 -1.19 -27.52
C ALA A 506 -14.41 -1.45 -27.98
N LEU A 507 -13.41 -1.25 -27.13
CA LEU A 507 -12.02 -1.65 -27.41
C LEU A 507 -11.86 -3.17 -27.47
N ALA A 508 -12.56 -3.92 -26.61
CA ALA A 508 -12.47 -5.37 -26.53
C ALA A 508 -12.99 -6.06 -27.79
N LEU A 509 -14.03 -5.53 -28.44
CA LEU A 509 -14.49 -5.99 -29.75
C LEU A 509 -13.36 -5.92 -30.80
N ILE A 510 -12.58 -4.83 -30.80
CA ILE A 510 -11.48 -4.62 -31.75
C ILE A 510 -10.29 -5.53 -31.45
N LYS A 511 -10.08 -5.85 -30.17
CA LYS A 511 -8.92 -6.60 -29.66
C LYS A 511 -9.27 -8.01 -29.20
N GLN A 512 -10.39 -8.55 -29.65
CA GLN A 512 -10.90 -9.85 -29.23
C GLN A 512 -9.87 -10.97 -29.43
N ASN A 513 -9.21 -11.01 -30.60
CA ASN A 513 -8.19 -12.01 -30.90
C ASN A 513 -6.97 -11.92 -29.97
N ASP A 514 -6.57 -10.72 -29.56
CA ASP A 514 -5.45 -10.54 -28.63
C ASP A 514 -5.80 -11.08 -27.25
N TYR A 515 -7.04 -10.83 -26.77
CA TYR A 515 -7.53 -11.34 -25.49
C TYR A 515 -7.71 -12.86 -25.50
N ALA A 516 -8.23 -13.41 -26.59
CA ALA A 516 -8.37 -14.85 -26.79
C ALA A 516 -7.00 -15.56 -26.74
N ARG A 517 -5.99 -15.03 -27.46
CA ARG A 517 -4.61 -15.57 -27.41
C ARG A 517 -3.98 -15.48 -26.02
N ALA A 518 -4.30 -14.43 -25.26
CA ALA A 518 -3.81 -14.23 -23.90
C ALA A 518 -4.59 -15.04 -22.84
N GLY A 519 -5.64 -15.77 -23.22
CA GLY A 519 -6.49 -16.53 -22.30
C GLY A 519 -7.28 -15.65 -21.32
N VAL A 520 -7.50 -14.37 -21.66
CA VAL A 520 -8.23 -13.45 -20.80
C VAL A 520 -9.74 -13.56 -21.12
N PRO A 521 -10.61 -13.88 -20.14
CA PRO A 521 -12.03 -14.15 -20.37
C PRO A 521 -12.83 -12.85 -20.58
N MET A 522 -12.49 -12.09 -21.63
CA MET A 522 -13.19 -10.87 -21.99
C MET A 522 -14.59 -11.19 -22.52
N LEU A 523 -15.56 -10.30 -22.25
CA LEU A 523 -16.95 -10.49 -22.64
C LEU A 523 -17.13 -10.93 -24.11
N PRO A 524 -16.51 -10.29 -25.13
CA PRO A 524 -16.66 -10.74 -26.52
C PRO A 524 -16.01 -12.10 -26.81
N VAL A 525 -14.98 -12.49 -26.05
CA VAL A 525 -14.33 -13.81 -26.19
C VAL A 525 -15.22 -14.93 -25.66
N VAL A 526 -15.94 -14.69 -24.55
CA VAL A 526 -16.70 -15.73 -23.85
C VAL A 526 -18.18 -15.77 -24.27
N ARG A 527 -18.79 -14.60 -24.50
CA ARG A 527 -20.23 -14.46 -24.80
C ARG A 527 -20.50 -13.98 -26.23
N GLY A 528 -19.45 -13.76 -27.02
CA GLY A 528 -19.56 -13.31 -28.40
C GLY A 528 -19.78 -11.80 -28.55
N GLU A 529 -19.62 -11.33 -29.78
CA GLU A 529 -19.77 -9.90 -30.11
C GLU A 529 -21.21 -9.40 -29.89
N ALA A 530 -22.22 -10.20 -30.24
CA ALA A 530 -23.63 -9.79 -30.16
C ALA A 530 -24.04 -9.39 -28.73
N GLU A 531 -23.73 -10.23 -27.74
CA GLU A 531 -24.01 -9.91 -26.34
C GLU A 531 -23.18 -8.72 -25.84
N THR A 532 -21.91 -8.61 -26.28
CA THR A 532 -21.06 -7.47 -25.95
C THR A 532 -21.65 -6.15 -26.44
N ARG A 533 -22.19 -6.13 -27.67
CA ARG A 533 -22.86 -4.97 -28.26
C ARG A 533 -24.13 -4.58 -27.51
N LYS A 534 -24.95 -5.56 -27.08
CA LYS A 534 -26.12 -5.32 -26.22
C LYS A 534 -25.73 -4.72 -24.87
N GLN A 535 -24.65 -5.20 -24.27
CA GLN A 535 -24.17 -4.69 -22.99
C GLN A 535 -23.62 -3.26 -23.12
N ILE A 536 -22.88 -2.94 -24.20
CA ILE A 536 -22.48 -1.55 -24.49
C ILE A 536 -23.71 -0.63 -24.54
N TRP A 537 -24.77 -1.04 -25.23
CA TRP A 537 -26.01 -0.28 -25.32
C TRP A 537 -26.66 -0.01 -23.95
N TRP A 538 -26.91 -1.06 -23.16
CA TRP A 538 -27.59 -0.92 -21.88
C TRP A 538 -26.79 -0.10 -20.86
N TYR A 539 -25.48 -0.31 -20.78
CA TYR A 539 -24.64 0.49 -19.89
C TYR A 539 -24.54 1.95 -20.35
N THR A 540 -24.55 2.23 -21.67
CA THR A 540 -24.60 3.62 -22.16
C THR A 540 -25.91 4.30 -21.75
N LEU A 541 -27.06 3.63 -21.83
CA LEU A 541 -28.32 4.20 -21.38
C LEU A 541 -28.31 4.48 -19.86
N ALA A 542 -27.83 3.53 -19.06
CA ALA A 542 -27.71 3.70 -17.62
C ALA A 542 -26.75 4.86 -17.25
N LEU A 543 -25.62 4.97 -17.94
CA LEU A 543 -24.68 6.08 -17.78
C LEU A 543 -25.36 7.42 -18.08
N VAL A 544 -25.99 7.56 -19.25
CA VAL A 544 -26.61 8.84 -19.65
C VAL A 544 -27.73 9.22 -18.68
N ALA A 545 -28.58 8.26 -18.27
CA ALA A 545 -29.59 8.49 -17.24
C ALA A 545 -28.99 9.00 -15.93
N LEU A 546 -27.90 8.36 -15.45
CA LEU A 546 -27.18 8.82 -14.26
C LEU A 546 -26.63 10.24 -14.44
N THR A 547 -26.02 10.54 -15.59
CA THR A 547 -25.44 11.86 -15.84
C THR A 547 -26.48 12.97 -15.88
N LEU A 548 -27.67 12.70 -16.42
CA LEU A 548 -28.78 13.66 -16.44
C LEU A 548 -29.42 13.84 -15.06
N ALA A 549 -29.36 12.81 -14.21
CA ALA A 549 -29.93 12.85 -12.86
C ALA A 549 -29.17 13.79 -11.89
N LEU A 550 -27.94 14.20 -12.20
CA LEU A 550 -27.16 15.09 -11.32
C LEU A 550 -27.85 16.44 -11.08
N THR A 551 -28.45 17.04 -12.11
CA THR A 551 -29.13 18.35 -12.01
C THR A 551 -30.41 18.30 -11.18
N PRO A 552 -31.39 17.39 -11.41
CA PRO A 552 -32.59 17.30 -10.57
C PRO A 552 -32.28 16.89 -9.13
N LEU A 553 -31.12 16.25 -8.87
CA LEU A 553 -30.64 15.96 -7.51
C LEU A 553 -29.92 17.14 -6.84
N GLY A 554 -29.82 18.31 -7.51
CA GLY A 554 -29.15 19.49 -6.99
C GLY A 554 -27.62 19.36 -6.91
N LEU A 555 -27.03 18.41 -7.64
CA LEU A 555 -25.58 18.15 -7.64
C LEU A 555 -24.84 18.92 -8.74
N ALA A 556 -25.56 19.41 -9.75
CA ALA A 556 -25.03 20.22 -10.85
C ALA A 556 -26.11 21.19 -11.37
N GLY A 557 -25.69 22.22 -12.09
CA GLY A 557 -26.51 23.28 -12.67
C GLY A 557 -26.92 23.04 -14.14
N ASN A 558 -27.38 24.11 -14.77
CA ASN A 558 -27.96 24.10 -16.11
C ASN A 558 -26.92 23.98 -17.22
N LEU A 559 -25.72 24.56 -17.05
CA LEU A 559 -24.65 24.44 -18.05
C LEU A 559 -24.22 22.98 -18.15
N TYR A 560 -24.08 22.31 -17.01
CA TYR A 560 -23.83 20.88 -16.98
C TYR A 560 -24.98 20.09 -17.62
N LEU A 561 -26.24 20.39 -17.32
CA LEU A 561 -27.40 19.66 -17.88
C LEU A 561 -27.43 19.69 -19.41
N ILE A 562 -27.27 20.88 -20.01
CA ILE A 562 -27.24 21.05 -21.47
C ILE A 562 -26.08 20.25 -22.07
N SER A 563 -24.90 20.36 -21.47
CA SER A 563 -23.71 19.64 -21.91
C SER A 563 -23.91 18.12 -21.82
N ALA A 564 -24.43 17.62 -20.70
CA ALA A 564 -24.71 16.21 -20.48
C ALA A 564 -25.76 15.66 -21.46
N ALA A 565 -26.79 16.43 -21.79
CA ALA A 565 -27.81 16.06 -22.77
C ALA A 565 -27.23 15.93 -24.19
N VAL A 566 -26.45 16.91 -24.65
CA VAL A 566 -25.84 16.88 -25.99
C VAL A 566 -24.80 15.76 -26.09
N LEU A 567 -23.88 15.69 -25.14
CA LEU A 567 -22.85 14.63 -25.11
C LEU A 567 -23.49 13.25 -24.97
N GLY A 568 -24.55 13.13 -24.16
CA GLY A 568 -25.30 11.90 -23.96
C GLY A 568 -25.99 11.42 -25.22
N ALA A 569 -26.65 12.32 -25.97
CA ALA A 569 -27.28 11.99 -27.25
C ALA A 569 -26.28 11.45 -28.27
N ILE A 570 -25.10 12.09 -28.38
CA ILE A 570 -24.01 11.63 -29.27
C ILE A 570 -23.52 10.23 -28.85
N LEU A 571 -23.35 10.00 -27.54
CA LEU A 571 -22.89 8.72 -27.01
C LEU A 571 -23.91 7.60 -27.24
N VAL A 572 -25.21 7.88 -27.01
CA VAL A 572 -26.30 6.94 -27.28
C VAL A 572 -26.35 6.60 -28.78
N TRP A 573 -26.23 7.58 -29.66
CA TRP A 573 -26.19 7.34 -31.10
C TRP A 573 -25.00 6.47 -31.53
N ALA A 574 -23.83 6.67 -30.91
CA ALA A 574 -22.66 5.83 -31.15
C ALA A 574 -22.87 4.39 -30.64
N ALA A 575 -23.46 4.21 -29.46
CA ALA A 575 -23.79 2.90 -28.91
C ALA A 575 -24.85 2.18 -29.75
N TRP A 576 -25.85 2.90 -30.28
CA TRP A 576 -26.85 2.37 -31.19
C TRP A 576 -26.24 1.84 -32.50
N GLN A 577 -25.28 2.58 -33.07
CA GLN A 577 -24.52 2.09 -34.23
C GLN A 577 -23.72 0.83 -33.91
N VAL A 578 -23.13 0.71 -32.72
CA VAL A 578 -22.44 -0.52 -32.30
C VAL A 578 -23.43 -1.68 -32.13
N LEU A 579 -24.64 -1.41 -31.65
CA LEU A 579 -25.71 -2.40 -31.50
C LEU A 579 -26.20 -2.93 -32.86
N ARG A 580 -26.35 -2.05 -33.85
CA ARG A 580 -26.93 -2.36 -35.17
C ARG A 580 -25.91 -2.78 -36.22
N GLY A 581 -24.71 -2.22 -36.18
CA GLY A 581 -23.69 -2.39 -37.21
C GLY A 581 -22.58 -3.33 -36.77
N GLU A 582 -21.84 -3.87 -37.73
CA GLU A 582 -20.70 -4.78 -37.49
C GLU A 582 -19.36 -4.13 -37.83
N GLY A 583 -18.27 -4.73 -37.33
CA GLY A 583 -16.91 -4.36 -37.68
C GLY A 583 -16.20 -3.33 -36.79
N ASN A 584 -14.87 -3.34 -36.88
CA ASN A 584 -13.96 -2.62 -35.98
C ASN A 584 -14.05 -1.09 -36.07
N LYS A 585 -14.45 -0.54 -37.23
CA LYS A 585 -14.52 0.93 -37.45
C LYS A 585 -15.59 1.57 -36.56
N ILE A 586 -16.71 0.90 -36.32
CA ILE A 586 -17.81 1.43 -35.50
C ILE A 586 -17.43 1.36 -34.02
N SER A 587 -16.91 0.21 -33.56
CA SER A 587 -16.40 0.04 -32.19
C SER A 587 -15.27 1.02 -31.87
N TRP A 588 -14.38 1.33 -32.82
CA TRP A 588 -13.32 2.32 -32.63
C TRP A 588 -13.87 3.73 -32.45
N ARG A 589 -14.92 4.11 -33.20
CA ARG A 589 -15.59 5.40 -33.01
C ARG A 589 -16.24 5.48 -31.63
N MET A 590 -16.94 4.43 -31.19
CA MET A 590 -17.51 4.37 -29.83
C MET A 590 -16.44 4.52 -28.74
N TYR A 591 -15.30 3.84 -28.89
CA TYR A 591 -14.17 4.00 -27.98
C TYR A 591 -13.67 5.45 -27.91
N ARG A 592 -13.52 6.14 -29.04
CA ARG A 592 -13.08 7.55 -29.07
C ARG A 592 -14.14 8.51 -28.52
N TYR A 593 -15.41 8.34 -28.92
CA TYR A 593 -16.50 9.19 -28.44
C TYR A 593 -16.71 9.04 -26.94
N SER A 594 -16.65 7.81 -26.41
CA SER A 594 -16.74 7.61 -24.96
C SER A 594 -15.56 8.26 -24.21
N SER A 595 -14.33 8.24 -24.73
CA SER A 595 -13.22 9.00 -24.11
C SER A 595 -13.48 10.51 -24.08
N MET A 596 -13.95 11.08 -25.18
CA MET A 596 -14.25 12.52 -25.26
C MET A 596 -15.46 12.90 -24.42
N TYR A 597 -16.49 12.04 -24.38
CA TYR A 597 -17.66 12.20 -23.52
C TYR A 597 -17.24 12.42 -22.07
N LEU A 598 -16.39 11.54 -21.51
CA LEU A 598 -15.98 11.66 -20.11
C LEU A 598 -15.19 12.94 -19.85
N ALA A 599 -14.21 13.25 -20.72
CA ALA A 599 -13.38 14.44 -20.58
C ALA A 599 -14.21 15.74 -20.64
N LEU A 600 -15.10 15.86 -21.63
CA LEU A 600 -15.94 17.04 -21.82
C LEU A 600 -17.04 17.15 -20.75
N LEU A 601 -17.59 16.03 -20.28
CA LEU A 601 -18.57 16.02 -19.20
C LEU A 601 -17.96 16.54 -17.89
N PHE A 602 -16.76 16.07 -17.52
CA PHE A 602 -16.06 16.57 -16.33
C PHE A 602 -15.62 18.03 -16.48
N LEU A 603 -15.27 18.47 -17.69
CA LEU A 603 -15.00 19.89 -17.97
C LEU A 603 -16.27 20.73 -17.77
N ALA A 604 -17.41 20.33 -18.35
CA ALA A 604 -18.68 21.02 -18.18
C ALA A 604 -19.10 21.08 -16.70
N LEU A 605 -18.93 19.98 -15.98
CA LEU A 605 -19.17 19.90 -14.54
C LEU A 605 -18.28 20.87 -13.75
N ALA A 606 -16.98 20.93 -14.07
CA ALA A 606 -16.06 21.86 -13.42
C ALA A 606 -16.37 23.33 -13.73
N LEU A 607 -16.75 23.65 -14.98
CA LEU A 607 -17.14 25.00 -15.38
C LEU A 607 -18.44 25.44 -14.69
N ASP A 608 -19.43 24.55 -14.65
CA ASP A 608 -20.72 24.80 -14.01
C ASP A 608 -20.58 25.03 -12.50
N ALA A 609 -19.64 24.36 -11.82
CA ALA A 609 -19.34 24.60 -10.41
C ALA A 609 -18.61 25.92 -10.12
N LEU A 610 -18.11 26.60 -11.15
CA LEU A 610 -17.48 27.93 -11.05
C LEU A 610 -18.45 29.07 -11.37
N LEU A 611 -19.64 28.75 -11.89
CA LEU A 611 -20.75 29.68 -12.11
C LEU A 611 -21.66 29.71 -10.88
#